data_AF-A0A0V1BWW9-F1
#
_entry.id   AF-A0A0V1BWW9-F1
#
_cell.length_a   1.000
_cell.length_b   1.000
_cell.length_c   1.000
_cell.angle_alpha   90.00
_cell.angle_beta   90.00
_cell.angle_gamma   90.00
#
_symmetry.space_group_name_H-M   'P 1'
#
loop_
_entity.id
_entity.type
_entity.pdbx_description
1 polymer ?
#
loop_
_entity_poly.entity_id
_entity_poly.type
_entity_poly.pdbx_seq_one_letter_code
_entity_poly.pdbx_strand_id
1 'polypeptide(L)'
;MYRSWSVDFPGYKPVAYTAECPKDVTCDPDIEDPNFEPRFNDYDNNVDRRRLKKHISGKHKSYALNGKYPLNPNGRTGVTGRGVLRRYGPNYLVQILISRGQSVREYIVVEPENPDELVSFPEDFVDSTEFTFIPPKLYDLLLKELSKFYDPRHATYLLEKTFKHKVELYRGFVADNRNTDNAWIEALTIEYNDPKYKGIGKIKLNPDTNPMRLKWQILDLKFFVDSINKVLSKSDMSRASKIVRAVRVFFDNLKAGSPGHIYTGLRVILSLTSLGLGVASIAG
;
A
#
# COMPACT_ATOMS: atom_id res chain seq x y z
N MET A 1 17.75 -3.95 -6.72
CA MET A 1 18.40 -4.07 -5.40
C MET A 1 19.07 -2.73 -5.19
N TYR A 2 18.65 -1.99 -4.18
CA TYR A 2 19.20 -0.67 -3.87
C TYR A 2 20.69 -0.79 -3.53
N ARG A 3 21.49 0.24 -3.84
CA ARG A 3 22.90 0.30 -3.43
C ARG A 3 23.07 1.25 -2.25
N SER A 4 23.55 0.74 -1.12
CA SER A 4 23.72 1.52 0.12
C SER A 4 24.49 2.83 -0.10
N TRP A 5 24.03 3.93 0.50
CA TRP A 5 24.75 5.22 0.52
C TRP A 5 26.12 5.14 1.19
N SER A 6 26.30 4.22 2.15
CA SER A 6 27.57 4.02 2.87
C SER A 6 28.70 3.45 2.00
N VAL A 7 28.36 2.90 0.83
CA VAL A 7 29.35 2.42 -0.13
C VAL A 7 29.71 3.59 -1.03
N ASP A 8 31.00 3.92 -1.09
CA ASP A 8 31.49 4.96 -1.97
C ASP A 8 31.21 4.60 -3.43
N PHE A 9 30.72 5.58 -4.19
CA PHE A 9 30.46 5.41 -5.61
C PHE A 9 30.66 6.75 -6.34
N PRO A 10 31.91 7.18 -6.55
CA PRO A 10 32.21 8.51 -7.09
C PRO A 10 31.66 8.75 -8.49
N GLY A 11 31.49 7.70 -9.29
CA GLY A 11 30.91 7.76 -10.64
C GLY A 11 29.38 7.77 -10.68
N TYR A 12 28.71 7.86 -9.54
CA TYR A 12 27.24 7.82 -9.49
C TYR A 12 26.63 9.10 -10.06
N LYS A 13 26.02 8.97 -11.25
CA LYS A 13 25.35 10.05 -11.98
C LYS A 13 23.89 9.67 -12.25
N PRO A 14 23.00 9.82 -11.26
CA PRO A 14 21.59 9.49 -11.42
C PRO A 14 20.92 10.43 -12.41
N VAL A 15 19.86 9.95 -13.07
CA VAL A 15 19.02 10.78 -13.93
C VAL A 15 18.10 11.62 -13.04
N ALA A 16 18.06 12.93 -13.24
CA ALA A 16 17.11 13.80 -12.57
C ALA A 16 15.72 13.69 -13.23
N TYR A 17 14.70 13.37 -12.45
CA TYR A 17 13.33 13.29 -12.94
C TYR A 17 12.31 13.64 -11.84
N THR A 18 11.43 14.58 -12.14
CA THR A 18 10.25 14.93 -11.36
C THR A 18 9.11 15.18 -12.33
N ALA A 19 8.01 14.43 -12.19
CA ALA A 19 6.82 14.58 -13.01
C ALA A 19 6.01 15.81 -12.59
N GLU A 20 5.22 16.34 -13.52
CA GLU A 20 4.23 17.38 -13.23
C GLU A 20 3.21 16.89 -12.18
N CYS A 21 2.81 17.78 -11.26
CA CYS A 21 1.84 17.42 -10.25
C CYS A 21 0.44 17.28 -10.87
N PRO A 22 -0.30 16.19 -10.61
CA PRO A 22 -1.69 16.07 -11.06
C PRO A 22 -2.58 17.19 -10.50
N LYS A 23 -3.56 17.65 -11.29
CA LYS A 23 -4.40 18.83 -10.96
C LYS A 23 -5.17 18.70 -9.64
N ASP A 24 -5.64 17.50 -9.31
CA ASP A 24 -6.45 17.24 -8.12
C ASP A 24 -5.63 16.73 -6.92
N VAL A 25 -4.30 16.90 -6.99
CA VAL A 25 -3.35 16.41 -5.98
C VAL A 25 -2.43 17.55 -5.56
N THR A 26 -2.07 17.59 -4.29
CA THR A 26 -1.01 18.49 -3.81
C THR A 26 0.32 17.75 -3.80
N CYS A 27 1.31 18.30 -4.49
CA CYS A 27 2.69 17.83 -4.46
C CYS A 27 3.58 18.89 -3.83
N ASP A 28 4.74 18.47 -3.36
CA ASP A 28 5.80 19.40 -2.98
C ASP A 28 6.29 20.18 -4.23
N PRO A 29 6.60 21.48 -4.09
CA PRO A 29 7.32 22.25 -5.11
C PRO A 29 8.67 21.62 -5.48
N ASP A 30 9.37 22.24 -6.42
CA ASP A 30 10.78 21.87 -6.64
C ASP A 30 11.59 22.10 -5.36
N ILE A 31 12.57 21.25 -5.08
CA ILE A 31 13.33 21.33 -3.83
C ILE A 31 14.29 22.53 -3.79
N GLU A 32 14.59 23.07 -4.97
CA GLU A 32 15.37 24.30 -5.12
C GLU A 32 14.51 25.56 -5.05
N ASP A 33 13.17 25.45 -4.97
CA ASP A 33 12.30 26.61 -4.76
C ASP A 33 12.67 27.30 -3.43
N PRO A 34 13.01 28.60 -3.44
CA PRO A 34 13.41 29.32 -2.24
C PRO A 34 12.28 29.45 -1.21
N ASN A 35 11.02 29.31 -1.62
CA ASN A 35 9.87 29.35 -0.71
C ASN A 35 9.48 27.96 -0.18
N PHE A 36 10.18 26.90 -0.60
CA PHE A 36 9.95 25.55 -0.12
C PHE A 36 11.02 25.14 0.88
N GLU A 37 10.70 25.29 2.16
CA GLU A 37 11.58 24.96 3.29
C GLU A 37 10.98 23.82 4.15
N PRO A 38 10.97 22.57 3.64
CA PRO A 38 10.34 21.45 4.32
C PRO A 38 11.07 21.06 5.61
N ARG A 39 10.31 20.80 6.68
CA ARG A 39 10.84 20.24 7.93
C ARG A 39 10.92 18.70 7.84
N PHE A 40 11.96 18.21 7.19
CA PHE A 40 12.20 16.77 7.07
C PHE A 40 12.44 16.08 8.43
N ASN A 41 12.07 14.80 8.53
CA ASN A 41 12.07 14.04 9.79
C ASN A 41 11.18 14.64 10.90
N ASP A 42 10.21 15.48 10.55
CA ASP A 42 9.26 16.11 11.47
C ASP A 42 7.84 16.14 10.88
N TYR A 43 6.85 16.49 11.70
CA TYR A 43 5.49 16.78 11.27
C TYR A 43 5.42 18.21 10.74
N ASP A 44 5.40 18.36 9.42
CA ASP A 44 5.53 19.62 8.72
C ASP A 44 4.16 20.17 8.28
N ASN A 45 3.54 20.93 9.20
CA ASN A 45 2.18 21.44 9.06
C ASN A 45 1.17 20.31 8.89
N ASN A 46 0.70 20.03 7.68
CA ASN A 46 -0.25 18.94 7.39
C ASN A 46 0.42 17.72 6.75
N VAL A 47 1.74 17.75 6.53
CA VAL A 47 2.51 16.68 5.90
C VAL A 47 3.45 16.06 6.92
N ASP A 48 3.23 14.79 7.25
CA ASP A 48 4.14 14.05 8.12
C ASP A 48 5.34 13.54 7.30
N ARG A 49 6.49 14.19 7.48
CA ARG A 49 7.73 13.88 6.77
C ARG A 49 8.63 12.92 7.55
N ARG A 50 8.14 12.27 8.61
CA ARG A 50 8.92 11.27 9.38
C ARG A 50 8.89 9.93 8.67
N ARG A 51 9.72 8.97 9.06
CA ARG A 51 9.50 7.57 8.63
C ARG A 51 8.46 6.90 9.50
N LEU A 52 7.74 5.92 8.98
CA LEU A 52 6.88 5.09 9.78
C LEU A 52 7.69 4.38 10.87
N LYS A 53 7.11 4.32 12.06
CA LYS A 53 7.66 3.56 13.18
C LYS A 53 7.71 2.09 12.80
N LYS A 54 8.74 1.37 13.26
CA LYS A 54 8.81 -0.10 13.06
C LYS A 54 7.66 -0.84 13.79
N HIS A 55 7.22 -0.28 14.92
CA HIS A 55 6.13 -0.78 15.75
C HIS A 55 5.27 0.40 16.21
N ILE A 56 3.98 0.19 16.48
CA ILE A 56 3.06 1.27 16.86
C ILE A 56 3.50 2.06 18.10
N SER A 57 4.11 1.38 19.08
CA SER A 57 4.68 1.96 20.30
C SER A 57 6.14 2.43 20.14
N GLY A 58 6.71 2.27 18.95
CA GLY A 58 8.10 2.59 18.68
C GLY A 58 8.35 4.08 18.41
N LYS A 59 9.62 4.41 18.19
CA LYS A 59 10.04 5.72 17.71
C LYS A 59 10.09 5.76 16.19
N HIS A 60 9.88 6.94 15.61
CA HIS A 60 10.13 7.17 14.20
C HIS A 60 11.62 6.98 13.92
N LYS A 61 11.94 6.38 12.78
CA LYS A 61 13.31 6.37 12.27
C LYS A 61 13.56 7.66 11.52
N SER A 62 14.79 8.16 11.56
CA SER A 62 15.22 9.25 10.69
C SER A 62 15.77 8.72 9.37
N TYR A 63 15.83 9.60 8.37
CA TYR A 63 16.62 9.46 7.16
C TYR A 63 17.63 10.61 7.05
N ALA A 64 18.73 10.34 6.36
CA ALA A 64 19.78 11.33 6.14
C ALA A 64 19.36 12.35 5.08
N LEU A 65 19.96 13.54 5.15
CA LEU A 65 19.87 14.58 4.14
C LEU A 65 21.23 14.78 3.47
N ASN A 66 21.23 15.14 2.20
CA ASN A 66 22.38 15.69 1.48
C ASN A 66 22.02 17.11 1.02
N GLY A 67 22.48 18.11 1.76
CA GLY A 67 21.96 19.47 1.61
C GLY A 67 20.46 19.49 1.87
N LYS A 68 19.67 20.00 0.90
CA LYS A 68 18.20 19.98 0.97
C LYS A 68 17.58 18.62 0.64
N TYR A 69 18.33 17.69 0.04
CA TYR A 69 17.76 16.46 -0.50
C TYR A 69 17.64 15.37 0.55
N PRO A 70 16.46 14.79 0.81
CA PRO A 70 16.36 13.56 1.58
C PRO A 70 17.01 12.41 0.82
N LEU A 71 17.65 11.49 1.55
CA LEU A 71 18.27 10.29 0.99
C LEU A 71 17.42 9.06 1.31
N ASN A 72 17.06 8.31 0.27
CA ASN A 72 16.30 7.08 0.39
C ASN A 72 16.99 6.13 1.38
N PRO A 73 16.32 5.71 2.47
CA PRO A 73 16.95 4.94 3.54
C PRO A 73 17.45 3.56 3.10
N ASN A 74 16.95 3.03 1.98
CA ASN A 74 17.39 1.76 1.43
C ASN A 74 18.53 1.89 0.41
N GLY A 75 18.89 3.12 0.00
CA GLY A 75 20.03 3.39 -0.87
C GLY A 75 19.65 4.00 -2.23
N ARG A 76 20.67 4.09 -3.08
CA ARG A 76 20.62 4.60 -4.45
C ARG A 76 19.70 3.77 -5.34
N THR A 77 18.96 4.47 -6.20
CA THR A 77 17.97 3.96 -7.16
C THR A 77 18.39 4.19 -8.62
N GLY A 78 19.26 5.19 -8.87
CA GLY A 78 19.64 5.65 -10.20
C GLY A 78 18.85 6.87 -10.68
N VAL A 79 17.90 7.38 -9.89
CA VAL A 79 17.04 8.52 -10.23
C VAL A 79 16.99 9.51 -9.07
N THR A 80 17.21 10.80 -9.31
CA THR A 80 17.01 11.89 -8.34
C THR A 80 15.75 12.68 -8.64
N GLY A 81 15.29 13.50 -7.69
CA GLY A 81 13.99 14.18 -7.74
C GLY A 81 12.87 13.33 -7.14
N ARG A 82 11.62 13.77 -7.27
CA ARG A 82 10.46 13.03 -6.73
C ARG A 82 10.03 11.87 -7.62
N GLY A 83 10.48 11.82 -8.87
CA GLY A 83 9.87 11.00 -9.88
C GLY A 83 8.38 11.35 -10.00
N VAL A 84 7.52 10.33 -9.90
CA VAL A 84 6.05 10.51 -9.94
C VAL A 84 5.42 10.70 -8.54
N LEU A 85 6.21 10.69 -7.48
CA LEU A 85 5.70 10.78 -6.11
C LEU A 85 5.36 12.23 -5.73
N ARG A 86 4.44 12.37 -4.77
CA ARG A 86 3.88 13.68 -4.36
C ARG A 86 4.85 14.46 -3.48
N ARG A 87 5.55 13.76 -2.56
CA ARG A 87 6.39 14.37 -1.53
C ARG A 87 7.85 14.00 -1.70
N TYR A 88 8.76 14.90 -1.30
CA TYR A 88 10.15 14.53 -1.03
C TYR A 88 10.23 13.76 0.30
N GLY A 89 11.02 12.69 0.31
CA GLY A 89 11.11 11.77 1.43
C GLY A 89 10.01 10.68 1.39
N PRO A 90 9.43 10.30 2.55
CA PRO A 90 8.41 9.26 2.61
C PRO A 90 7.06 9.73 2.05
N ASN A 91 6.44 8.88 1.24
CA ASN A 91 5.10 9.02 0.71
C ASN A 91 4.26 7.87 1.29
N TYR A 92 3.25 8.19 2.10
CA TYR A 92 2.49 7.15 2.77
C TYR A 92 1.39 6.58 1.91
N LEU A 93 1.39 5.26 1.76
CA LEU A 93 0.34 4.52 1.07
C LEU A 93 -0.44 3.70 2.11
N VAL A 94 -1.72 4.00 2.30
CA VAL A 94 -2.58 3.24 3.21
C VAL A 94 -3.37 2.23 2.40
N GLN A 95 -3.11 0.93 2.62
CA GLN A 95 -3.80 -0.17 1.95
C GLN A 95 -4.77 -0.85 2.91
N ILE A 96 -6.01 -1.02 2.47
CA ILE A 96 -7.11 -1.52 3.30
C ILE A 96 -7.59 -2.88 2.81
N LEU A 97 -7.49 -3.89 3.68
CA LEU A 97 -8.09 -5.20 3.48
C LEU A 97 -9.40 -5.26 4.28
N ILE A 98 -10.53 -5.41 3.60
CA ILE A 98 -11.81 -5.67 4.28
C ILE A 98 -12.22 -7.09 3.96
N SER A 99 -12.36 -7.92 5.00
CA SER A 99 -12.73 -9.33 4.86
C SER A 99 -14.10 -9.64 5.44
N ARG A 100 -14.78 -10.64 4.89
CA ARG A 100 -15.98 -11.26 5.47
C ARG A 100 -15.88 -12.78 5.46
N GLY A 101 -16.68 -13.42 6.32
CA GLY A 101 -16.73 -14.87 6.46
C GLY A 101 -15.69 -15.47 7.40
N GLN A 102 -15.94 -16.72 7.82
CA GLN A 102 -15.09 -17.48 8.73
C GLN A 102 -14.34 -18.60 8.01
N SER A 103 -15.08 -19.55 7.42
CA SER A 103 -14.52 -20.73 6.76
C SER A 103 -14.00 -20.41 5.35
N VAL A 104 -14.83 -19.74 4.54
CA VAL A 104 -14.43 -19.12 3.28
C VAL A 104 -14.30 -17.63 3.54
N ARG A 105 -13.14 -17.07 3.24
CA ARG A 105 -12.89 -15.63 3.37
C ARG A 105 -12.94 -14.96 2.02
N GLU A 106 -13.78 -13.94 1.95
CA GLU A 106 -13.82 -13.02 0.84
C GLU A 106 -13.21 -11.69 1.26
N TYR A 107 -12.54 -11.04 0.31
CA TYR A 107 -11.96 -9.73 0.49
C TYR A 107 -12.56 -8.75 -0.52
N ILE A 108 -12.72 -7.50 -0.12
CA ILE A 108 -12.94 -6.41 -1.07
C ILE A 108 -11.64 -6.18 -1.84
N VAL A 109 -11.71 -6.32 -3.17
CA VAL A 109 -10.61 -6.07 -4.10
C VAL A 109 -11.05 -5.08 -5.16
N VAL A 110 -10.08 -4.42 -5.80
CA VAL A 110 -10.30 -3.61 -7.00
C VAL A 110 -10.20 -4.54 -8.21
N GLU A 111 -11.22 -4.52 -9.06
CA GLU A 111 -11.19 -5.26 -10.32
C GLU A 111 -10.16 -4.65 -11.26
N PRO A 112 -9.19 -5.43 -11.78
CA PRO A 112 -8.23 -4.90 -12.72
C PRO A 112 -8.91 -4.44 -14.01
N GLU A 113 -8.31 -3.46 -14.70
CA GLU A 113 -8.77 -3.06 -16.04
C GLU A 113 -8.42 -4.12 -17.08
N ASN A 114 -7.23 -4.69 -16.94
CA ASN A 114 -6.79 -5.77 -17.79
C ASN A 114 -7.00 -7.12 -17.07
N PRO A 115 -7.73 -8.09 -17.65
CA PRO A 115 -7.86 -9.44 -17.11
C PRO A 115 -6.53 -10.13 -16.85
N ASP A 116 -5.46 -9.62 -17.44
CA ASP A 116 -4.08 -10.09 -17.33
C ASP A 116 -3.29 -9.54 -16.13
N GLU A 117 -3.83 -8.59 -15.39
CA GLU A 117 -3.25 -8.03 -14.17
C GLU A 117 -3.65 -8.83 -12.92
N LEU A 118 -2.99 -8.56 -11.80
CA LEU A 118 -3.40 -9.08 -10.49
C LEU A 118 -4.46 -8.16 -9.90
N VAL A 119 -5.36 -8.74 -9.09
CA VAL A 119 -6.25 -7.92 -8.26
C VAL A 119 -5.44 -7.11 -7.26
N SER A 120 -5.85 -5.87 -7.03
CA SER A 120 -5.28 -5.00 -5.99
C SER A 120 -6.29 -4.77 -4.87
N PHE A 121 -5.82 -4.15 -3.80
CA PHE A 121 -6.68 -3.76 -2.69
C PHE A 121 -6.94 -2.25 -2.73
N PRO A 122 -8.06 -1.78 -2.15
CA PRO A 122 -8.27 -0.35 -1.96
C PRO A 122 -7.08 0.29 -1.24
N GLU A 123 -6.48 1.29 -1.86
CA GLU A 123 -5.34 2.02 -1.31
C GLU A 123 -5.38 3.48 -1.73
N ASP A 124 -4.80 4.35 -0.91
CA ASP A 124 -4.65 5.77 -1.25
C ASP A 124 -3.41 6.36 -0.56
N PHE A 125 -2.86 7.40 -1.19
CA PHE A 125 -1.77 8.17 -0.62
C PHE A 125 -2.32 9.21 0.37
N VAL A 126 -1.71 9.27 1.55
CA VAL A 126 -2.08 10.20 2.63
C VAL A 126 -0.88 11.01 3.07
N ASP A 127 -1.13 12.24 3.52
CA ASP A 127 -0.08 13.10 4.08
C ASP A 127 0.25 12.75 5.54
N SER A 128 -0.61 12.00 6.24
CA SER A 128 -0.35 11.51 7.60
C SER A 128 -1.08 10.18 7.87
N THR A 129 -0.41 9.26 8.57
CA THR A 129 -1.02 7.99 9.02
C THR A 129 -1.61 8.07 10.44
N GLU A 130 -1.46 9.20 11.14
CA GLU A 130 -1.97 9.34 12.51
C GLU A 130 -3.49 9.49 12.56
N PHE A 131 -4.10 10.06 11.52
CA PHE A 131 -5.52 10.41 11.48
C PHE A 131 -6.34 9.59 10.48
N THR A 132 -5.70 8.93 9.53
CA THR A 132 -6.39 8.20 8.45
C THR A 132 -6.25 6.69 8.65
N PHE A 133 -7.35 6.06 9.08
CA PHE A 133 -7.43 4.59 9.17
C PHE A 133 -8.12 3.98 7.95
N ILE A 134 -8.87 4.77 7.20
CA ILE A 134 -9.54 4.38 5.97
C ILE A 134 -9.51 5.56 4.99
N PRO A 135 -9.16 5.36 3.71
CA PRO A 135 -9.23 6.42 2.71
C PRO A 135 -10.64 7.01 2.60
N PRO A 136 -10.81 8.34 2.55
CA PRO A 136 -12.13 8.98 2.53
C PRO A 136 -13.04 8.48 1.42
N LYS A 137 -12.51 8.33 0.19
CA LYS A 137 -13.28 7.81 -0.97
C LYS A 137 -13.84 6.41 -0.72
N LEU A 138 -13.07 5.54 -0.05
CA LEU A 138 -13.51 4.20 0.32
C LEU A 138 -14.59 4.26 1.40
N TYR A 139 -14.39 5.09 2.43
CA TYR A 139 -15.37 5.27 3.49
C TYR A 139 -16.73 5.74 2.95
N ASP A 140 -16.72 6.79 2.13
CA ASP A 140 -17.92 7.38 1.53
C ASP A 140 -18.65 6.37 0.64
N LEU A 141 -17.91 5.60 -0.16
CA LEU A 141 -18.48 4.55 -0.98
C LEU A 141 -19.17 3.47 -0.13
N LEU A 142 -18.50 2.96 0.90
CA LEU A 142 -19.06 1.93 1.77
C LEU A 142 -20.28 2.44 2.56
N LEU A 143 -20.27 3.71 2.99
CA LEU A 143 -21.38 4.35 3.68
C LEU A 143 -22.59 4.50 2.74
N LYS A 144 -22.35 4.97 1.51
CA LYS A 144 -23.38 5.06 0.47
C LYS A 144 -24.01 3.69 0.19
N GLU A 145 -23.20 2.65 0.06
CA GLU A 145 -23.70 1.30 -0.21
C GLU A 145 -24.49 0.71 0.96
N LEU A 146 -24.07 0.93 2.22
CA LEU A 146 -24.85 0.50 3.39
C LEU A 146 -26.16 1.28 3.55
N SER A 147 -26.14 2.57 3.21
CA SER A 147 -27.32 3.45 3.28
C SER A 147 -28.43 3.06 2.30
N LYS A 148 -28.16 2.15 1.35
CA LYS A 148 -29.20 1.53 0.51
C LYS A 148 -30.09 0.53 1.28
N PHE A 149 -29.61 0.03 2.42
CA PHE A 149 -30.27 -1.02 3.21
C PHE A 149 -30.69 -0.54 4.61
N TYR A 150 -30.03 0.49 5.13
CA TYR A 150 -30.23 1.02 6.48
C TYR A 150 -30.38 2.52 6.45
N ASP A 151 -31.00 3.10 7.48
CA ASP A 151 -30.96 4.55 7.66
C ASP A 151 -29.51 5.05 7.82
N PRO A 152 -29.19 6.30 7.42
CA PRO A 152 -27.82 6.79 7.44
C PRO A 152 -27.14 6.72 8.81
N ARG A 153 -27.87 6.88 9.93
CA ARG A 153 -27.26 6.82 11.27
C ARG A 153 -26.87 5.39 11.61
N HIS A 154 -27.73 4.43 11.28
CA HIS A 154 -27.43 3.01 11.49
C HIS A 154 -26.32 2.51 10.55
N ALA A 155 -26.29 2.97 9.30
CA ALA A 155 -25.21 2.68 8.36
C ALA A 155 -23.85 3.15 8.90
N THR A 156 -23.78 4.39 9.39
CA THR A 156 -22.58 4.94 10.06
C THR A 156 -22.19 4.08 11.27
N TYR A 157 -23.14 3.75 12.14
CA TYR A 157 -22.89 2.89 13.30
C TYR A 157 -22.29 1.53 12.90
N LEU A 158 -22.81 0.89 11.85
CA LEU A 158 -22.29 -0.40 11.38
C LEU A 158 -20.86 -0.29 10.82
N LEU A 159 -20.54 0.79 10.10
CA LEU A 159 -19.18 1.04 9.62
C LEU A 159 -18.20 1.27 10.76
N GLU A 160 -18.49 2.22 11.64
CA GLU A 160 -17.63 2.54 12.78
C GLU A 160 -17.40 1.33 13.67
N LYS A 161 -18.44 0.52 13.90
CA LYS A 161 -18.32 -0.73 14.65
C LYS A 161 -17.41 -1.74 13.95
N THR A 162 -17.48 -1.84 12.63
CA THR A 162 -16.60 -2.72 11.85
C THR A 162 -15.15 -2.22 11.90
N PHE A 163 -14.96 -0.91 11.79
CA PHE A 163 -13.62 -0.28 11.80
C PHE A 163 -13.00 -0.14 13.19
N LYS A 164 -13.75 -0.40 14.26
CA LYS A 164 -13.21 -0.47 15.62
C LYS A 164 -12.21 -1.63 15.80
N HIS A 165 -12.43 -2.74 15.11
CA HIS A 165 -11.60 -3.95 15.23
C HIS A 165 -10.68 -4.10 14.03
N LYS A 166 -9.52 -3.43 14.11
CA LYS A 166 -8.50 -3.44 13.06
C LYS A 166 -7.27 -4.25 13.45
N VAL A 167 -6.63 -4.85 12.45
CA VAL A 167 -5.34 -5.52 12.58
C VAL A 167 -4.35 -4.84 11.65
N GLU A 168 -3.25 -4.33 12.17
CA GLU A 168 -2.14 -3.86 11.35
C GLU A 168 -1.35 -5.08 10.84
N LEU A 169 -1.30 -5.25 9.53
CA LEU A 169 -0.60 -6.36 8.88
C LEU A 169 0.83 -5.98 8.49
N TYR A 170 1.03 -4.73 8.11
CA TYR A 170 2.32 -4.24 7.63
C TYR A 170 2.48 -2.74 7.89
N ARG A 171 3.71 -2.34 8.20
CA ARG A 171 4.11 -0.94 8.33
C ARG A 171 5.58 -0.78 7.92
N GLY A 172 5.85 0.11 6.96
CA GLY A 172 7.21 0.52 6.63
C GLY A 172 7.49 0.60 5.14
N PHE A 173 8.78 0.56 4.78
CA PHE A 173 9.26 0.79 3.42
C PHE A 173 8.82 -0.27 2.42
N VAL A 174 8.22 0.17 1.30
CA VAL A 174 7.87 -0.69 0.17
C VAL A 174 8.89 -0.56 -0.94
N ALA A 175 9.39 -1.69 -1.43
CA ALA A 175 10.23 -1.72 -2.63
C ALA A 175 9.35 -1.53 -3.88
N ASP A 176 9.30 -0.29 -4.37
CA ASP A 176 8.44 0.15 -5.47
C ASP A 176 9.28 0.78 -6.59
N ASN A 177 8.83 0.67 -7.83
CA ASN A 177 9.51 1.22 -9.01
C ASN A 177 9.44 2.75 -9.08
N ARG A 178 8.52 3.37 -8.37
CA ARG A 178 8.37 4.83 -8.22
C ARG A 178 9.38 5.43 -7.24
N ASN A 179 10.03 4.59 -6.42
CA ASN A 179 11.04 5.07 -5.47
C ASN A 179 12.26 5.64 -6.22
N THR A 180 12.67 6.84 -5.81
CA THR A 180 13.88 7.53 -6.26
C THR A 180 14.90 7.62 -5.12
N ASP A 181 16.01 8.31 -5.36
CA ASP A 181 16.98 8.66 -4.33
C ASP A 181 16.41 9.62 -3.30
N ASN A 182 15.37 10.38 -3.65
CA ASN A 182 14.85 11.49 -2.84
C ASN A 182 13.37 11.36 -2.47
N ALA A 183 12.67 10.35 -2.96
CA ALA A 183 11.29 10.06 -2.59
C ALA A 183 11.05 8.55 -2.57
N TRP A 184 10.32 8.05 -1.59
CA TRP A 184 10.01 6.62 -1.48
C TRP A 184 8.66 6.37 -0.83
N ILE A 185 8.12 5.17 -1.02
CA ILE A 185 6.87 4.74 -0.43
C ILE A 185 7.12 4.05 0.91
N GLU A 186 6.37 4.46 1.93
CA GLU A 186 6.18 3.67 3.14
C GLU A 186 4.69 3.34 3.28
N ALA A 187 4.35 2.06 3.38
CA ALA A 187 2.95 1.63 3.44
C ALA A 187 2.50 1.30 4.86
N LEU A 188 1.22 1.51 5.11
CA LEU A 188 0.48 0.99 6.26
C LEU A 188 -0.65 0.11 5.75
N THR A 189 -0.59 -1.18 6.04
CA THR A 189 -1.63 -2.14 5.64
C THR A 189 -2.49 -2.50 6.85
N ILE A 190 -3.79 -2.27 6.74
CA ILE A 190 -4.76 -2.50 7.81
C ILE A 190 -5.81 -3.49 7.31
N GLU A 191 -6.13 -4.49 8.13
CA GLU A 191 -7.26 -5.38 7.91
C GLU A 191 -8.43 -5.05 8.85
N TYR A 192 -9.62 -5.00 8.27
CA TYR A 192 -10.90 -4.96 8.97
C TYR A 192 -11.68 -6.24 8.68
N ASN A 193 -12.19 -6.89 9.72
CA ASN A 193 -12.83 -8.20 9.58
C ASN A 193 -14.28 -8.17 10.05
N ASP A 194 -15.22 -8.54 9.16
CA ASP A 194 -16.63 -8.79 9.46
C ASP A 194 -16.98 -10.28 9.28
N PRO A 195 -16.55 -11.16 10.20
CA PRO A 195 -16.65 -12.60 10.01
C PRO A 195 -18.10 -13.12 10.00
N LYS A 196 -19.05 -12.36 10.52
CA LYS A 196 -20.46 -12.77 10.68
C LYS A 196 -21.41 -12.05 9.71
N TYR A 197 -20.87 -11.33 8.73
CA TYR A 197 -21.67 -10.57 7.75
C TYR A 197 -22.66 -9.61 8.43
N LYS A 198 -22.25 -8.97 9.54
CA LYS A 198 -23.17 -8.12 10.32
C LYS A 198 -23.10 -6.65 9.92
N GLY A 199 -21.97 -6.19 9.38
CA GLY A 199 -21.74 -4.83 8.90
C GLY A 199 -21.47 -4.83 7.41
N ILE A 200 -20.24 -4.49 7.03
CA ILE A 200 -19.79 -4.33 5.62
C ILE A 200 -20.00 -5.59 4.79
N GLY A 201 -19.95 -6.78 5.42
CA GLY A 201 -20.12 -8.04 4.72
C GLY A 201 -21.47 -8.20 4.00
N LYS A 202 -22.47 -7.37 4.33
CA LYS A 202 -23.79 -7.35 3.66
C LYS A 202 -23.81 -6.57 2.35
N ILE A 203 -22.81 -5.72 2.10
CA ILE A 203 -22.77 -4.88 0.91
C ILE A 203 -22.63 -5.76 -0.33
N LYS A 204 -23.46 -5.47 -1.33
CA LYS A 204 -23.33 -6.03 -2.68
C LYS A 204 -22.52 -5.04 -3.52
N LEU A 205 -21.31 -5.43 -3.90
CA LEU A 205 -20.42 -4.64 -4.74
C LEU A 205 -20.47 -5.19 -6.16
N ASN A 206 -20.69 -4.31 -7.14
CA ASN A 206 -20.55 -4.62 -8.56
C ASN A 206 -19.52 -3.66 -9.17
N PRO A 207 -18.38 -4.18 -9.68
CA PRO A 207 -17.27 -3.36 -10.17
C PRO A 207 -17.66 -2.45 -11.34
N ASP A 208 -18.71 -2.78 -12.09
CA ASP A 208 -19.16 -1.98 -13.25
C ASP A 208 -19.98 -0.75 -12.85
N THR A 209 -20.42 -0.70 -11.59
CA THR A 209 -21.37 0.33 -11.11
C THR A 209 -20.81 1.22 -10.01
N ASN A 210 -19.69 0.84 -9.41
CA ASN A 210 -19.06 1.63 -8.35
C ASN A 210 -17.77 2.28 -8.85
N PRO A 211 -17.49 3.54 -8.46
CA PRO A 211 -16.40 4.34 -9.02
C PRO A 211 -15.01 3.82 -8.69
N MET A 212 -14.89 2.90 -7.73
CA MET A 212 -13.62 2.27 -7.34
C MET A 212 -13.48 0.84 -7.88
N ARG A 213 -14.40 0.39 -8.75
CA ARG A 213 -14.45 -0.96 -9.35
C ARG A 213 -14.30 -2.10 -8.33
N LEU A 214 -14.86 -1.92 -7.14
CA LEU A 214 -14.76 -2.89 -6.06
C LEU A 214 -15.65 -4.10 -6.28
N LYS A 215 -15.17 -5.26 -5.85
CA LYS A 215 -15.95 -6.51 -5.75
C LYS A 215 -15.50 -7.35 -4.56
N TRP A 216 -16.34 -8.30 -4.16
CA TRP A 216 -15.93 -9.37 -3.24
C TRP A 216 -15.24 -10.48 -4.02
N GLN A 217 -14.09 -10.94 -3.54
CA GLN A 217 -13.29 -12.00 -4.15
C GLN A 217 -12.84 -12.99 -3.08
N ILE A 218 -13.02 -14.29 -3.34
CA ILE A 218 -12.43 -15.34 -2.52
C ILE A 218 -10.93 -15.36 -2.82
N LEU A 219 -10.10 -15.24 -1.77
CA LEU A 219 -8.64 -15.30 -1.84
C LEU A 219 -8.17 -16.53 -1.04
N ASP A 220 -8.19 -17.69 -1.68
CA ASP A 220 -7.71 -18.96 -1.14
C ASP A 220 -6.33 -19.34 -1.68
N LEU A 221 -5.73 -20.42 -1.17
CA LEU A 221 -4.42 -20.90 -1.61
C LEU A 221 -4.32 -21.06 -3.13
N LYS A 222 -5.39 -21.51 -3.77
CA LYS A 222 -5.41 -21.72 -5.22
C LYS A 222 -5.30 -20.38 -5.96
N PHE A 223 -6.09 -19.38 -5.56
CA PHE A 223 -5.99 -18.02 -6.10
C PHE A 223 -4.56 -17.49 -6.04
N PHE A 224 -3.85 -17.72 -4.93
CA PHE A 224 -2.46 -17.31 -4.77
C PHE A 224 -1.50 -17.98 -5.73
N VAL A 225 -1.57 -19.31 -5.82
CA VAL A 225 -0.71 -20.08 -6.70
C VAL A 225 -0.93 -19.65 -8.15
N ASP A 226 -2.19 -19.46 -8.56
CA ASP A 226 -2.55 -19.01 -9.90
C ASP A 226 -2.02 -17.59 -10.17
N SER A 227 -2.20 -16.66 -9.22
CA SER A 227 -1.69 -15.29 -9.31
C SER A 227 -0.17 -15.25 -9.47
N ILE A 228 0.54 -16.06 -8.68
CA ILE A 228 1.99 -16.17 -8.73
C ILE A 228 2.46 -16.74 -10.08
N ASN A 229 1.83 -17.82 -10.55
CA ASN A 229 2.16 -18.43 -11.83
C ASN A 229 1.94 -17.45 -13.00
N LYS A 230 0.90 -16.63 -12.93
CA LYS A 230 0.60 -15.59 -13.92
C LYS A 230 1.66 -14.50 -13.97
N VAL A 231 2.22 -14.10 -12.82
CA VAL A 231 3.34 -13.15 -12.78
C VAL A 231 4.62 -13.80 -13.31
N LEU A 232 4.86 -15.07 -13.00
CA LEU A 232 6.03 -15.80 -13.50
C LEU A 232 6.02 -15.98 -15.02
N SER A 233 4.88 -16.31 -15.61
CA SER A 233 4.78 -16.52 -17.06
C SER A 233 5.08 -15.25 -17.88
N LYS A 234 5.02 -14.08 -17.24
CA LYS A 234 5.22 -12.77 -17.87
C LYS A 234 6.56 -12.12 -17.55
N SER A 235 7.34 -12.67 -16.61
CA SER A 235 8.59 -12.03 -16.15
C SER A 235 9.82 -12.84 -16.56
N ASP A 236 10.62 -12.27 -17.46
CA ASP A 236 11.92 -12.83 -17.89
C ASP A 236 13.04 -12.64 -16.84
N MET A 237 12.69 -12.39 -15.57
CA MET A 237 13.61 -11.82 -14.58
C MET A 237 13.81 -12.71 -13.36
N SER A 238 15.09 -12.96 -13.04
CA SER A 238 15.58 -13.74 -11.90
C SER A 238 15.14 -13.26 -10.50
N ARG A 239 14.37 -12.16 -10.39
CA ARG A 239 13.83 -11.60 -9.15
C ARG A 239 12.42 -12.10 -8.84
N ALA A 240 11.58 -12.24 -9.86
CA ALA A 240 10.26 -12.85 -9.72
C ALA A 240 10.42 -14.30 -9.25
N SER A 241 11.36 -15.05 -9.83
CA SER A 241 11.68 -16.41 -9.41
C SER A 241 12.16 -16.51 -7.94
N LYS A 242 12.82 -15.48 -7.38
CA LYS A 242 13.20 -15.43 -5.96
C LYS A 242 12.03 -15.17 -5.04
N ILE A 243 11.13 -14.24 -5.39
CA ILE A 243 9.89 -13.99 -4.63
C ILE A 243 9.03 -15.24 -4.66
N VAL A 244 8.87 -15.87 -5.82
CA VAL A 244 8.09 -17.11 -5.94
C VAL A 244 8.74 -18.27 -5.21
N ARG A 245 10.07 -18.42 -5.27
CA ARG A 245 10.75 -19.42 -4.44
C ARG A 245 10.53 -19.13 -2.95
N ALA A 246 10.60 -17.87 -2.51
CA ALA A 246 10.35 -17.52 -1.11
C ALA A 246 8.90 -17.80 -0.70
N VAL A 247 7.92 -17.50 -1.56
CA VAL A 247 6.51 -17.76 -1.31
C VAL A 247 6.21 -19.26 -1.33
N ARG A 248 6.74 -20.01 -2.31
CA ARG A 248 6.64 -21.48 -2.36
C ARG A 248 7.29 -22.12 -1.14
N VAL A 249 8.52 -21.71 -0.78
CA VAL A 249 9.21 -22.18 0.44
C VAL A 249 8.43 -21.81 1.70
N PHE A 250 7.79 -20.64 1.75
CA PHE A 250 6.90 -20.27 2.85
C PHE A 250 5.70 -21.22 2.94
N PHE A 251 5.05 -21.53 1.81
CA PHE A 251 3.96 -22.49 1.74
C PHE A 251 4.36 -23.93 2.07
N ASP A 252 5.49 -24.40 1.55
CA ASP A 252 6.00 -25.74 1.81
C ASP A 252 6.43 -25.91 3.28
N ASN A 253 6.88 -24.82 3.93
CA ASN A 253 7.27 -24.79 5.33
C ASN A 253 6.15 -24.36 6.30
N LEU A 254 4.94 -24.08 5.80
CA LEU A 254 3.75 -23.97 6.64
C LEU A 254 3.37 -25.38 7.14
N LYS A 255 4.22 -25.95 8.02
CA LYS A 255 3.90 -27.12 8.82
C LYS A 255 2.70 -26.75 9.68
N ALA A 256 1.56 -27.38 9.40
CA ALA A 256 0.37 -27.54 10.25
C ALA A 256 0.34 -26.68 11.54
N GLY A 257 0.23 -25.36 11.38
CA GLY A 257 -0.10 -24.44 12.46
C GLY A 257 -1.62 -24.27 12.54
N SER A 258 -2.12 -23.75 13.67
CA SER A 258 -3.55 -23.43 13.77
C SER A 258 -3.98 -22.54 12.58
N PRO A 259 -5.18 -22.75 12.00
CA PRO A 259 -5.61 -22.09 10.77
C PRO A 259 -5.29 -20.59 10.74
N GLY A 260 -5.43 -19.90 11.89
CA GLY A 260 -5.15 -18.47 12.04
C GLY A 260 -3.74 -18.02 11.61
N HIS A 261 -2.68 -18.78 11.89
CA HIS A 261 -1.30 -18.36 11.56
C HIS A 261 -0.99 -18.47 10.07
N ILE A 262 -1.51 -19.53 9.42
CA ILE A 262 -1.41 -19.75 7.98
C ILE A 262 -2.12 -18.62 7.22
N TYR A 263 -3.33 -18.26 7.68
CA TYR A 263 -4.09 -17.15 7.10
C TYR A 263 -3.43 -15.79 7.32
N THR A 264 -2.78 -15.54 8.45
CA THR A 264 -2.05 -14.28 8.68
C THR A 264 -0.83 -14.15 7.77
N GLY A 265 -0.05 -15.23 7.59
CA GLY A 265 1.07 -15.24 6.64
C GLY A 265 0.64 -15.00 5.20
N LEU A 266 -0.47 -15.62 4.79
CA LEU A 266 -1.13 -15.38 3.52
C LEU A 266 -1.54 -13.91 3.30
N ARG A 267 -2.10 -13.27 4.33
CA ARG A 267 -2.52 -11.85 4.28
C ARG A 267 -1.34 -10.88 4.19
N VAL A 268 -0.23 -11.19 4.84
CA VAL A 268 0.99 -10.39 4.72
C VAL A 268 1.58 -10.54 3.32
N ILE A 269 1.60 -11.75 2.77
CA ILE A 269 2.04 -12.00 1.38
C ILE A 269 1.10 -11.31 0.39
N LEU A 270 -0.22 -11.33 0.59
CA LEU A 270 -1.20 -10.58 -0.23
C LEU A 270 -0.84 -9.11 -0.35
N SER A 271 -0.61 -8.47 0.79
CA SER A 271 -0.30 -7.06 0.82
C SER A 271 1.06 -6.78 0.19
N LEU A 272 2.09 -7.56 0.52
CA LEU A 272 3.43 -7.34 -0.02
C LEU A 272 3.55 -7.66 -1.51
N THR A 273 2.77 -8.63 -2.01
CA THR A 273 2.73 -8.97 -3.44
C THR A 273 1.96 -7.92 -4.23
N SER A 274 0.82 -7.42 -3.74
CA SER A 274 0.13 -6.31 -4.42
C SER A 274 0.95 -5.02 -4.40
N LEU A 275 1.60 -4.70 -3.27
CA LEU A 275 2.46 -3.52 -3.15
C LEU A 275 3.79 -3.64 -3.92
N GLY A 276 4.37 -4.85 -4.02
CA GLY A 276 5.68 -5.07 -4.63
C GLY A 276 5.66 -5.62 -6.08
N LEU A 277 4.54 -6.22 -6.50
CA LEU A 277 4.26 -6.65 -7.88
C LEU A 277 3.19 -5.78 -8.54
N GLY A 278 2.75 -4.69 -7.88
CA GLY A 278 1.90 -3.63 -8.41
C GLY A 278 2.61 -2.86 -9.52
N VAL A 279 2.86 -3.57 -10.62
CA VAL A 279 3.04 -3.02 -11.95
C VAL A 279 1.79 -2.19 -12.22
N ALA A 280 2.00 -0.89 -12.47
CA ALA A 280 0.99 0.06 -12.91
C ALA A 280 -0.07 0.47 -11.85
N SER A 281 0.32 1.35 -10.92
CA SER A 281 -0.55 2.50 -10.66
C SER A 281 -0.47 3.37 -11.93
N ILE A 282 -1.37 3.10 -12.87
CA ILE A 282 -1.56 3.92 -14.06
C ILE A 282 -1.93 5.31 -13.55
N ALA A 283 -1.18 6.28 -14.06
CA ALA A 283 -1.47 7.68 -13.92
C ALA A 283 -2.91 7.98 -14.35
N GLY A 284 -3.61 8.70 -13.48
CA GLY A 284 -4.94 9.28 -13.67
C GLY A 284 -5.26 10.11 -12.45
#